data_AF-U1QIM4-F1
#
_entry.id   AF-U1QIM4-F1
#
_cell.length_a   1.000
_cell.length_b   1.000
_cell.length_c   1.000
_cell.angle_alpha   90.00
_cell.angle_beta   90.00
_cell.angle_gamma   90.00
#
_symmetry.space_group_name_H-M   'P 1'
#
loop_
_entity.id
_entity.type
_entity.pdbx_description
1 polymer ?
#
loop_
_entity_poly.entity_id
_entity_poly.type
_entity_poly.pdbx_seq_one_letter_code
_entity_poly.pdbx_strand_id
1 'polypeptide(L)'
;MIGEDSPKPSVTAPQTQSESSKAKLQKAEMAESQNAIKQAENLPRFEYILLDTQYTAFLNPQPELIKVNKGSETTTFAYKNGALTLVEHQQQRYRAEDKNIPPSLVQEGAKLQKILGLNSADKNAENIKTGSDAKLNYLCITKLQQVAQTQRVFRSSANMAKSDSRLIADVRLNGNQFYKMDCQLSGNRVAKLSLSKK
;
A
#
# COMPACT_ATOMS: atom_id res chain seq x y z
N MET A 1 4.52 -81.14 8.12
CA MET A 1 5.45 -80.16 7.52
C MET A 1 4.66 -79.37 6.48
N ILE A 2 4.66 -78.03 6.58
CA ILE A 2 4.67 -77.01 5.50
C ILE A 2 3.64 -77.24 4.36
N GLY A 3 2.57 -76.47 4.16
CA GLY A 3 2.43 -75.01 4.23
C GLY A 3 2.53 -74.44 2.81
N GLU A 4 1.42 -74.08 2.17
CA GLU A 4 1.43 -73.16 1.01
C GLU A 4 0.08 -72.42 0.91
N ASP A 5 0.12 -71.22 1.44
CA ASP A 5 -0.88 -70.15 1.37
C ASP A 5 -0.64 -69.41 0.03
N SER A 6 -1.67 -69.30 -0.81
CA SER A 6 -1.61 -68.50 -2.05
C SER A 6 -2.50 -67.27 -1.90
N PRO A 7 -1.94 -66.04 -1.86
CA PRO A 7 -2.75 -64.83 -1.83
C PRO A 7 -3.26 -64.43 -3.22
N LYS A 8 -4.53 -64.03 -3.23
CA LYS A 8 -5.26 -63.37 -4.32
C LYS A 8 -4.63 -61.98 -4.61
N PRO A 9 -4.60 -61.49 -5.87
CA PRO A 9 -4.03 -60.19 -6.18
C PRO A 9 -4.89 -59.04 -5.62
N SER A 10 -4.28 -58.20 -4.79
CA SER A 10 -4.82 -56.91 -4.35
C SER A 10 -4.85 -55.94 -5.54
N VAL A 11 -6.06 -55.53 -5.93
CA VAL A 11 -6.30 -54.42 -6.85
C VAL A 11 -5.95 -53.13 -6.12
N THR A 12 -4.80 -52.53 -6.45
CA THR A 12 -4.47 -51.16 -6.01
C THR A 12 -5.28 -50.17 -6.86
N ALA A 13 -6.37 -49.64 -6.30
CA ALA A 13 -7.05 -48.49 -6.88
C ALA A 13 -6.12 -47.25 -6.81
N PRO A 14 -6.11 -46.36 -7.82
CA PRO A 14 -5.36 -45.12 -7.76
C PRO A 14 -5.92 -44.25 -6.63
N GLN A 15 -5.09 -43.95 -5.62
CA GLN A 15 -5.42 -42.94 -4.63
C GLN A 15 -5.42 -41.56 -5.31
N THR A 16 -6.60 -41.10 -5.72
CA THR A 16 -6.84 -39.70 -6.02
C THR A 16 -6.60 -38.92 -4.73
N GLN A 17 -5.46 -38.21 -4.64
CA GLN A 17 -5.17 -37.30 -3.54
C GLN A 17 -6.28 -36.24 -3.48
N SER A 18 -7.20 -36.40 -2.53
CA SER A 18 -8.18 -35.37 -2.21
C SER A 18 -7.46 -34.20 -1.52
N GLU A 19 -7.10 -33.16 -2.28
CA GLU A 19 -6.71 -31.88 -1.70
C GLU A 19 -7.76 -31.45 -0.67
N SER A 20 -7.33 -31.20 0.58
CA SER A 20 -8.19 -30.68 1.65
C SER A 20 -8.94 -29.43 1.17
N SER A 21 -10.24 -29.36 1.43
CA SER A 21 -11.10 -28.23 1.05
C SER A 21 -10.54 -26.86 1.50
N LYS A 22 -9.78 -26.84 2.60
CA LYS A 22 -9.10 -25.64 3.11
C LYS A 22 -7.92 -25.22 2.24
N ALA A 23 -7.12 -26.17 1.75
CA ALA A 23 -6.03 -25.90 0.82
C ALA A 23 -6.56 -25.41 -0.54
N LYS A 24 -7.70 -25.97 -0.98
CA LYS A 24 -8.39 -25.56 -2.21
C LYS A 24 -8.94 -24.14 -2.12
N LEU A 25 -9.54 -23.77 -0.98
CA LEU A 25 -10.02 -22.42 -0.71
C LEU A 25 -8.86 -21.40 -0.68
N GLN A 26 -7.77 -21.76 -0.01
CA GLN A 26 -6.58 -20.91 0.07
C GLN A 26 -5.96 -20.63 -1.30
N LYS A 27 -5.91 -21.65 -2.18
CA LYS A 27 -5.39 -21.52 -3.54
C LYS A 27 -6.27 -20.63 -4.43
N ALA A 28 -7.59 -20.71 -4.29
CA ALA A 28 -8.55 -19.91 -5.04
C ALA A 28 -8.48 -18.41 -4.68
N GLU A 29 -8.49 -18.09 -3.39
CA GLU A 29 -8.38 -16.72 -2.87
C GLU A 29 -7.00 -16.08 -3.18
N MET A 30 -5.92 -16.88 -3.25
CA MET A 30 -4.61 -16.39 -3.72
C MET A 30 -4.64 -16.02 -5.21
N ALA A 31 -5.33 -16.82 -6.04
CA ALA A 31 -5.52 -16.50 -7.45
C ALA A 31 -6.40 -15.25 -7.65
N GLU A 32 -7.45 -15.09 -6.83
CA GLU A 32 -8.28 -13.87 -6.81
C GLU A 32 -7.44 -12.63 -6.44
N SER A 33 -6.60 -12.74 -5.40
CA SER A 33 -5.73 -11.65 -4.97
C SER A 33 -4.70 -11.25 -6.04
N GLN A 34 -4.21 -12.21 -6.83
CA GLN A 34 -3.35 -11.91 -7.99
C GLN A 34 -4.09 -11.21 -9.11
N ASN A 35 -5.34 -11.61 -9.38
CA ASN A 35 -6.16 -10.92 -10.36
C ASN A 35 -6.43 -9.47 -9.93
N ALA A 36 -6.69 -9.26 -8.63
CA ALA A 36 -6.84 -7.93 -8.05
C ALA A 36 -5.57 -7.07 -8.22
N ILE A 37 -4.37 -7.63 -8.02
CA ILE A 37 -3.10 -6.91 -8.31
C ILE A 37 -3.06 -6.46 -9.78
N LYS A 38 -3.33 -7.36 -10.72
CA LYS A 38 -3.31 -7.04 -12.16
C LYS A 38 -4.34 -5.97 -12.53
N GLN A 39 -5.50 -6.00 -11.89
CA GLN A 39 -6.53 -4.97 -12.09
C GLN A 39 -6.07 -3.63 -11.53
N ALA A 40 -5.51 -3.61 -10.31
CA ALA A 40 -5.02 -2.41 -9.66
C ALA A 40 -3.89 -1.73 -10.45
N GLU A 41 -3.08 -2.49 -11.20
CA GLU A 41 -2.03 -1.93 -12.07
C GLU A 41 -2.56 -1.04 -13.21
N ASN A 42 -3.85 -1.13 -13.55
CA ASN A 42 -4.50 -0.26 -14.53
C ASN A 42 -5.05 1.04 -13.94
N LEU A 43 -5.02 1.19 -12.61
CA LEU A 43 -5.50 2.39 -11.94
C LEU A 43 -4.55 3.58 -12.15
N PRO A 44 -5.06 4.82 -11.98
CA PRO A 44 -4.20 5.99 -11.88
C PRO A 44 -3.08 5.76 -10.86
N ARG A 45 -1.85 6.00 -11.29
CA ARG A 45 -0.67 5.77 -10.47
C ARG A 45 0.19 7.00 -10.36
N PHE A 46 0.94 7.10 -9.27
CA PHE A 46 2.05 8.03 -9.19
C PHE A 46 3.31 7.35 -8.68
N GLU A 47 4.45 7.90 -9.09
CA GLU A 47 5.76 7.46 -8.67
C GLU A 47 6.43 8.52 -7.80
N TYR A 48 7.14 8.07 -6.79
CA TYR A 48 7.95 8.91 -5.92
C TYR A 48 9.23 8.21 -5.53
N ILE A 49 10.33 8.96 -5.44
CA ILE A 49 11.63 8.46 -5.00
C ILE A 49 12.02 9.20 -3.73
N LEU A 50 12.23 8.46 -2.65
CA LEU A 50 12.81 8.97 -1.40
C LEU A 50 14.11 8.23 -1.12
N LEU A 51 15.21 8.98 -1.09
CA LEU A 51 16.55 8.41 -1.01
C LEU A 51 16.72 7.42 -2.17
N ASP A 52 17.02 6.15 -1.87
CA ASP A 52 17.20 5.07 -2.84
C ASP A 52 15.98 4.13 -2.93
N THR A 53 14.82 4.58 -2.43
CA THR A 53 13.57 3.81 -2.48
C THR A 53 12.57 4.45 -3.45
N GLN A 54 12.14 3.69 -4.46
CA GLN A 54 11.06 4.07 -5.36
C GLN A 54 9.74 3.49 -4.87
N TYR A 55 8.74 4.34 -4.78
CA TYR A 55 7.35 4.00 -4.46
C TYR A 55 6.50 4.22 -5.69
N THR A 56 5.70 3.22 -6.07
CA THR A 56 4.64 3.35 -7.07
C THR A 56 3.31 3.03 -6.41
N ALA A 57 2.43 4.01 -6.30
CA ALA A 57 1.11 3.83 -5.72
C ALA A 57 0.04 3.87 -6.81
N PHE A 58 -0.84 2.88 -6.83
CA PHE A 58 -2.01 2.77 -7.71
C PHE A 58 -3.26 3.00 -6.87
N LEU A 59 -4.09 3.95 -7.32
CA LEU A 59 -5.07 4.59 -6.46
C LEU A 59 -6.46 4.64 -7.09
N ASN A 60 -7.46 4.40 -6.27
CA ASN A 60 -8.87 4.61 -6.57
C ASN A 60 -9.67 4.84 -5.28
N PRO A 61 -10.10 6.08 -5.01
CA PRO A 61 -9.35 7.16 -4.35
C PRO A 61 -8.43 6.77 -3.16
N GLN A 62 -8.46 5.52 -2.67
CA GLN A 62 -7.52 4.93 -1.73
C GLN A 62 -6.48 4.08 -2.48
N PRO A 63 -5.33 3.76 -1.87
CA PRO A 63 -4.40 2.77 -2.40
C PRO A 63 -5.08 1.42 -2.53
N GLU A 64 -5.00 0.86 -3.73
CA GLU A 64 -5.32 -0.55 -4.00
C GLU A 64 -4.03 -1.37 -4.17
N LEU A 65 -2.95 -0.73 -4.64
CA LEU A 65 -1.65 -1.36 -4.78
C LEU A 65 -0.52 -0.37 -4.53
N ILE A 66 0.51 -0.78 -3.79
CA ILE A 66 1.73 -0.01 -3.60
C ILE A 66 2.92 -0.93 -3.85
N LYS A 67 3.79 -0.55 -4.80
CA LYS A 67 5.06 -1.21 -5.05
C LYS A 67 6.20 -0.38 -4.47
N VAL A 68 7.11 -1.05 -3.77
CA VAL A 68 8.29 -0.47 -3.14
C VAL A 68 9.52 -1.16 -3.69
N ASN A 69 10.37 -0.42 -4.39
CA ASN A 69 11.63 -0.91 -4.92
C ASN A 69 12.78 -0.31 -4.11
N LYS A 70 13.57 -1.16 -3.45
CA LYS A 70 14.79 -0.81 -2.69
C LYS A 70 15.97 -1.54 -3.32
N GLY A 71 16.70 -0.87 -4.20
CA GLY A 71 17.73 -1.53 -5.02
C GLY A 71 17.13 -2.63 -5.90
N SER A 72 17.59 -3.88 -5.74
CA SER A 72 17.05 -5.05 -6.44
C SER A 72 15.83 -5.68 -5.75
N GLU A 73 15.47 -5.23 -4.56
CA GLU A 73 14.35 -5.78 -3.80
C GLU A 73 13.04 -5.09 -4.19
N THR A 74 12.04 -5.86 -4.60
CA THR A 74 10.69 -5.37 -4.84
C THR A 74 9.73 -5.97 -3.81
N THR A 75 8.95 -5.10 -3.19
CA THR A 75 7.85 -5.49 -2.32
C THR A 75 6.55 -4.86 -2.83
N THR A 76 5.51 -5.68 -2.97
CA THR A 76 4.18 -5.25 -3.39
C THR A 76 3.20 -5.42 -2.23
N PHE A 77 2.46 -4.37 -1.92
CA PHE A 77 1.41 -4.35 -0.90
C PHE A 77 0.07 -4.10 -1.61
N ALA A 78 -0.86 -5.04 -1.49
CA ALA A 78 -2.20 -4.92 -2.04
C ALA A 78 -3.21 -4.65 -0.93
N TYR A 79 -4.20 -3.80 -1.22
CA TYR A 79 -5.18 -3.36 -0.26
C TYR A 79 -6.59 -3.53 -0.81
N LYS A 80 -7.54 -3.82 0.08
CA LYS A 80 -8.97 -3.84 -0.22
C LYS A 80 -9.69 -3.05 0.86
N ASN A 81 -10.46 -2.05 0.46
CA ASN A 81 -11.19 -1.16 1.39
C ASN A 81 -10.28 -0.51 2.46
N GLY A 82 -9.02 -0.20 2.10
CA GLY A 82 -8.04 0.39 3.01
C GLY A 82 -7.38 -0.60 3.99
N ALA A 83 -7.72 -1.89 3.94
CA ALA A 83 -7.03 -2.94 4.70
C ALA A 83 -5.99 -3.65 3.82
N LEU A 84 -4.82 -3.96 4.40
CA LEU A 84 -3.80 -4.79 3.74
C LEU A 84 -4.36 -6.20 3.57
N THR A 85 -4.28 -6.77 2.37
CA THR A 85 -4.77 -8.13 2.07
C THR A 85 -3.65 -9.07 1.66
N LEU A 86 -2.70 -8.59 0.86
CA LEU A 86 -1.62 -9.40 0.32
C LEU A 86 -0.30 -8.62 0.32
N VAL A 87 0.79 -9.32 0.62
CA VAL A 87 2.16 -8.85 0.48
C VAL A 87 2.94 -9.82 -0.40
N GLU A 88 3.58 -9.32 -1.45
CA GLU A 88 4.56 -10.06 -2.24
C GLU A 88 5.95 -9.46 -2.00
N HIS A 89 6.86 -10.21 -1.39
CA HIS A 89 8.22 -9.80 -1.08
C HIS A 89 9.20 -10.81 -1.65
N GLN A 90 10.09 -10.38 -2.57
CA GLN A 90 11.10 -11.25 -3.20
C GLN A 90 10.53 -12.59 -3.69
N GLN A 91 9.42 -12.54 -4.43
CA GLN A 91 8.67 -13.70 -4.96
C GLN A 91 7.94 -14.57 -3.92
N GLN A 92 8.13 -14.33 -2.62
CA GLN A 92 7.31 -14.93 -1.57
C GLN A 92 6.03 -14.13 -1.41
N ARG A 93 4.92 -14.84 -1.18
CA ARG A 93 3.60 -14.23 -1.02
C ARG A 93 3.02 -14.59 0.32
N TYR A 94 2.48 -13.59 1.00
CA TYR A 94 1.85 -13.71 2.29
C TYR A 94 0.51 -13.00 2.24
N ARG A 95 -0.51 -13.61 2.82
CA ARG A 95 -1.71 -12.89 3.19
C ARG A 95 -1.48 -12.09 4.45
N ALA A 96 -2.22 -11.00 4.61
CA ALA A 96 -2.14 -10.18 5.79
C ALA A 96 -2.50 -10.97 7.08
N GLU A 97 -3.39 -11.96 6.98
CA GLU A 97 -3.75 -12.85 8.09
C GLU A 97 -2.82 -14.06 8.30
N ASP A 98 -1.82 -14.27 7.45
CA ASP A 98 -0.92 -15.42 7.59
C ASP A 98 -0.06 -15.28 8.86
N LYS A 99 0.00 -16.33 9.68
CA LYS A 99 0.82 -16.32 10.92
C LYS A 99 2.32 -16.15 10.67
N ASN A 100 2.77 -16.48 9.45
CA ASN A 100 4.19 -16.50 9.08
C ASN A 100 4.62 -15.22 8.34
N ILE A 101 3.72 -14.25 8.15
CA ILE A 101 4.10 -12.99 7.53
C ILE A 101 5.10 -12.24 8.44
N PRO A 102 6.24 -11.76 7.91
CA PRO A 102 7.15 -10.92 8.68
C PRO A 102 6.42 -9.69 9.25
N PRO A 103 6.49 -9.44 10.58
CA PRO A 103 5.81 -8.29 11.19
C PRO A 103 6.24 -6.93 10.61
N SER A 104 7.49 -6.82 10.16
CA SER A 104 8.02 -5.62 9.49
C SER A 104 7.26 -5.29 8.20
N LEU A 105 6.87 -6.29 7.41
CA LEU A 105 6.09 -6.10 6.19
C LEU A 105 4.67 -5.62 6.49
N VAL A 106 4.02 -6.18 7.51
CA VAL A 106 2.69 -5.73 7.96
C VAL A 106 2.75 -4.27 8.43
N GLN A 107 3.76 -3.92 9.22
CA GLN A 107 3.96 -2.56 9.71
C GLN A 107 4.25 -1.57 8.57
N GLU A 108 5.09 -1.95 7.61
CA GLU A 108 5.39 -1.13 6.43
C GLU A 108 4.12 -0.92 5.58
N GLY A 109 3.37 -1.98 5.30
CA GLY A 109 2.11 -1.90 4.56
C GLY A 109 1.08 -1.00 5.25
N ALA A 110 0.93 -1.10 6.58
CA ALA A 110 0.05 -0.24 7.36
C ALA A 110 0.53 1.23 7.37
N LYS A 111 1.84 1.46 7.45
CA LYS A 111 2.42 2.80 7.36
C LYS A 111 2.14 3.40 5.98
N LEU A 112 2.40 2.66 4.91
CA LEU A 112 2.18 3.12 3.54
C LEU A 112 0.72 3.45 3.29
N GLN A 113 -0.22 2.63 3.76
CA GLN A 113 -1.64 2.92 3.69
C GLN A 113 -2.00 4.23 4.40
N LYS A 114 -1.41 4.51 5.56
CA LYS A 114 -1.70 5.77 6.29
C LYS A 114 -1.17 7.00 5.58
N ILE A 115 -0.05 6.89 4.86
CA ILE A 115 0.58 8.04 4.20
C ILE A 115 -0.03 8.27 2.81
N LEU A 116 -0.38 7.19 2.10
CA LEU A 116 -0.88 7.22 0.72
C LEU A 116 -2.41 7.11 0.62
N GLY A 117 -3.06 6.67 1.70
CA GLY A 117 -4.50 6.63 1.85
C GLY A 117 -5.11 7.98 2.20
N LEU A 118 -6.44 8.05 2.13
CA LEU A 118 -7.18 9.24 2.56
C LEU A 118 -6.92 9.48 4.05
N ASN A 119 -6.39 10.65 4.37
CA ASN A 119 -6.22 11.09 5.74
C ASN A 119 -7.57 11.57 6.29
N SER A 120 -7.81 11.55 7.60
CA SER A 120 -8.99 12.18 8.20
C SER A 120 -9.05 13.69 7.93
N ALA A 121 -7.89 14.31 7.68
CA ALA A 121 -7.74 15.64 7.11
C ALA A 121 -8.38 15.83 5.72
N ASP A 122 -8.49 14.74 4.95
CA ASP A 122 -9.10 14.68 3.62
C ASP A 122 -10.61 14.38 3.68
N LYS A 123 -11.17 14.02 4.85
CA LYS A 123 -12.62 13.72 4.99
C LYS A 123 -13.52 14.88 4.58
N ASN A 124 -13.05 16.12 4.73
CA ASN A 124 -13.77 17.33 4.32
C ASN A 124 -13.29 17.87 2.96
N ALA A 125 -12.27 17.24 2.37
CA ALA A 125 -11.81 17.54 1.03
C ALA A 125 -12.48 16.54 0.09
N GLU A 126 -13.68 16.87 -0.38
CA GLU A 126 -14.48 16.10 -1.37
C GLU A 126 -13.76 15.81 -2.71
N ASN A 127 -12.44 15.98 -2.81
CA ASN A 127 -11.74 16.21 -4.07
C ASN A 127 -10.35 15.56 -4.24
N ILE A 128 -9.91 14.59 -3.43
CA ILE A 128 -8.79 13.73 -3.90
C ILE A 128 -9.37 12.75 -4.92
N LYS A 129 -9.45 13.21 -6.18
CA LYS A 129 -10.13 12.51 -7.28
C LYS A 129 -9.16 11.71 -8.14
N THR A 130 -7.86 12.03 -8.06
CA THR A 130 -6.85 11.51 -8.97
C THR A 130 -5.55 11.13 -8.26
N GLY A 131 -4.74 10.30 -8.90
CA GLY A 131 -3.40 9.97 -8.38
C GLY A 131 -2.47 11.18 -8.25
N SER A 132 -2.70 12.24 -9.03
CA SER A 132 -1.95 13.49 -8.95
C SER A 132 -2.25 14.27 -7.66
N ASP A 133 -3.49 14.31 -7.19
CA ASP A 133 -3.86 14.97 -5.93
C ASP A 133 -3.23 14.25 -4.72
N ALA A 134 -3.25 12.91 -4.76
CA ALA A 134 -2.63 12.09 -3.74
C ALA A 134 -1.10 12.27 -3.72
N LYS A 135 -0.48 12.31 -4.91
CA LYS A 135 0.95 12.64 -5.07
C LYS A 135 1.28 14.00 -4.44
N LEU A 136 0.51 15.03 -4.80
CA LEU A 136 0.69 16.38 -4.28
C LEU A 136 0.65 16.41 -2.76
N ASN A 137 -0.38 15.81 -2.18
CA ASN A 137 -0.54 15.73 -0.73
C ASN A 137 0.62 14.97 -0.07
N TYR A 138 0.93 13.77 -0.58
CA TYR A 138 2.00 12.92 -0.04
C TYR A 138 3.35 13.63 -0.04
N LEU A 139 3.75 14.23 -1.17
CA LEU A 139 5.07 14.84 -1.32
C LEU A 139 5.22 16.06 -0.40
N CYS A 140 4.18 16.90 -0.34
CA CYS A 140 4.19 18.08 0.50
C CYS A 140 4.20 17.75 1.99
N ILE A 141 3.37 16.80 2.44
CA ILE A 141 3.35 16.36 3.84
C ILE A 141 4.65 15.68 4.23
N THR A 142 5.19 14.79 3.38
CA THR A 142 6.49 14.12 3.63
C THR A 142 7.62 15.14 3.76
N LYS A 143 7.68 16.14 2.87
CA LYS A 143 8.71 17.19 2.95
C LYS A 143 8.56 18.05 4.20
N LEU A 144 7.31 18.36 4.57
CA LEU A 144 7.01 19.11 5.79
C LEU A 144 7.44 18.33 7.04
N GLN A 145 7.14 17.04 7.13
CA GLN A 145 7.61 16.18 8.22
C GLN A 145 9.14 16.19 8.34
N GLN A 146 9.84 16.13 7.20
CA GLN A 146 11.31 16.18 7.16
C GLN A 146 11.86 17.52 7.67
N VAL A 147 11.36 18.64 7.14
CA VAL A 147 11.87 19.98 7.47
C VAL A 147 11.49 20.40 8.89
N ALA A 148 10.28 20.08 9.34
CA ALA A 148 9.80 20.41 10.68
C ALA A 148 10.17 19.36 11.74
N GLN A 149 10.94 18.32 11.36
CA GLN A 149 11.38 17.22 12.24
C GLN A 149 10.24 16.63 13.09
N THR A 150 9.07 16.47 12.49
CA THR A 150 7.89 15.92 13.18
C THR A 150 7.20 14.88 12.32
N GLN A 151 6.70 13.84 12.97
CA GLN A 151 5.84 12.85 12.30
C GLN A 151 4.37 13.30 12.27
N ARG A 152 3.98 14.28 13.10
CA ARG A 152 2.59 14.68 13.31
C ARG A 152 2.26 15.94 12.53
N VAL A 153 1.85 15.74 11.28
CA VAL A 153 1.34 16.79 10.40
C VAL A 153 -0.12 16.47 10.07
N PHE A 154 -1.02 17.41 10.37
CA PHE A 154 -2.42 17.30 9.98
C PHE A 154 -2.77 18.45 9.06
N ARG A 155 -3.28 18.17 7.87
CA ARG A 155 -3.90 19.20 7.04
C ARG A 155 -5.30 19.47 7.60
N SER A 156 -5.73 20.73 7.69
CA SER A 156 -7.04 21.10 8.22
C SER A 156 -7.93 21.79 7.20
N SER A 157 -7.42 22.08 6.00
CA SER A 157 -8.21 22.67 4.90
C SER A 157 -8.05 21.87 3.61
N ALA A 158 -8.99 22.08 2.68
CA ALA A 158 -8.82 21.68 1.28
C ALA A 158 -7.64 22.42 0.62
N ASN A 159 -7.19 21.93 -0.54
CA ASN A 159 -6.20 22.63 -1.34
C ASN A 159 -6.79 23.93 -1.91
N MET A 160 -6.40 25.07 -1.33
CA MET A 160 -6.82 26.40 -1.75
C MET A 160 -6.29 26.80 -3.13
N ALA A 161 -5.21 26.17 -3.61
CA ALA A 161 -4.65 26.47 -4.93
C ALA A 161 -5.40 25.80 -6.09
N LYS A 162 -6.28 24.82 -5.82
CA LYS A 162 -7.04 24.06 -6.83
C LYS A 162 -6.15 23.55 -7.98
N SER A 163 -4.96 23.08 -7.65
CA SER A 163 -3.93 22.63 -8.59
C SER A 163 -3.36 21.28 -8.15
N ASP A 164 -2.88 20.50 -9.11
CA ASP A 164 -2.19 19.21 -8.91
C ASP A 164 -0.67 19.36 -8.66
N SER A 165 -0.13 20.59 -8.79
CA SER A 165 1.29 20.90 -8.62
C SER A 165 1.56 21.93 -7.52
N ARG A 166 0.51 22.51 -6.93
CA ARG A 166 0.63 23.43 -5.78
C ARG A 166 -0.41 23.11 -4.72
N LEU A 167 0.05 22.91 -3.48
CA LEU A 167 -0.78 22.68 -2.31
C LEU A 167 -0.69 23.89 -1.38
N ILE A 168 -1.77 24.67 -1.33
CA ILE A 168 -1.95 25.69 -0.30
C ILE A 168 -2.98 25.17 0.68
N ALA A 169 -2.58 24.96 1.92
CA ALA A 169 -3.48 24.45 2.93
C ALA A 169 -3.09 24.91 4.33
N ASP A 170 -4.07 24.92 5.21
CA ASP A 170 -3.82 25.04 6.64
C ASP A 170 -3.32 23.70 7.16
N VAL A 171 -2.25 23.75 7.94
CA VAL A 171 -1.64 22.57 8.55
C VAL A 171 -1.42 22.81 10.04
N ARG A 172 -1.57 21.74 10.80
CA ARG A 172 -1.32 21.68 12.23
C ARG A 172 -0.10 20.79 12.47
N LEU A 173 0.93 21.38 13.04
CA LEU A 173 2.16 20.69 13.45
C LEU A 173 2.13 20.49 14.97
N ASN A 174 2.61 19.34 15.44
CA ASN A 174 2.81 19.08 16.87
C ASN A 174 1.57 19.37 17.75
N GLY A 175 0.38 19.09 17.21
CA GLY A 175 -0.89 19.18 17.94
C GLY A 175 -1.49 20.58 18.02
N ASN A 176 -0.72 21.61 18.40
CA ASN A 176 -1.29 22.92 18.75
C ASN A 176 -0.77 24.09 17.90
N GLN A 177 0.17 23.86 16.98
CA GLN A 177 0.72 24.93 16.16
C GLN A 177 0.08 24.93 14.77
N PHE A 178 -0.58 26.02 14.43
CA PHE A 178 -1.26 26.19 13.15
C PHE A 178 -0.41 27.03 12.20
N TYR A 179 -0.30 26.57 10.96
CA TYR A 179 0.45 27.23 9.91
C TYR A 179 -0.37 27.24 8.63
N LYS A 180 -0.18 28.27 7.81
CA LYS A 180 -0.50 28.23 6.39
C LYS A 180 0.70 27.65 5.65
N MET A 181 0.49 26.52 5.00
CA MET A 181 1.46 25.89 4.12
C MET A 181 1.22 26.32 2.68
N ASP A 182 2.29 26.60 1.96
CA ASP A 182 2.32 26.69 0.50
C ASP A 182 3.46 25.82 0.00
N CYS A 183 3.11 24.75 -0.71
CA CYS A 183 4.02 23.75 -1.24
C CYS A 183 3.84 23.65 -2.75
N GLN A 184 4.94 23.65 -3.50
CA GLN A 184 4.95 23.54 -4.96
C GLN A 184 5.80 22.35 -5.38
N LEU A 185 5.31 21.59 -6.35
CA LEU A 185 6.01 20.48 -6.95
C LEU A 185 6.66 20.86 -8.27
N SER A 186 7.80 20.23 -8.56
CA SER A 186 8.38 20.12 -9.89
C SER A 186 8.60 18.63 -10.17
N GLY A 187 7.78 18.05 -11.05
CA GLY A 187 7.75 16.61 -11.29
C GLY A 187 7.43 15.82 -10.02
N ASN A 188 8.38 15.00 -9.56
CA ASN A 188 8.25 14.13 -8.37
C ASN A 188 8.93 14.71 -7.12
N ARG A 189 9.24 16.01 -7.11
CA ARG A 189 9.97 16.67 -6.02
C ARG A 189 9.25 17.93 -5.54
N VAL A 190 9.42 18.25 -4.26
CA VAL A 190 9.01 19.54 -3.72
C VAL A 190 10.03 20.60 -4.12
N ALA A 191 9.62 21.52 -4.99
CA ALA A 191 10.45 22.63 -5.45
C ALA A 191 10.45 23.80 -4.46
N LYS A 192 9.31 24.05 -3.79
CA LYS A 192 9.18 25.09 -2.78
C LYS A 192 8.29 24.59 -1.64
N LEU A 193 8.67 24.90 -0.41
CA LEU A 193 7.85 24.71 0.77
C LEU A 193 8.00 25.93 1.67
N SER A 194 6.89 26.56 2.02
CA SER A 194 6.84 27.65 2.98
C SER A 194 5.76 27.42 4.03
N LEU A 195 6.07 27.80 5.26
CA LEU A 195 5.18 27.76 6.40
C LEU A 195 5.10 29.16 6.99
N SER A 196 3.89 29.71 7.03
CA SER A 196 3.61 30.97 7.72
C SER A 196 2.78 30.65 8.94
N LYS A 197 3.26 31.00 10.13
CA LYS A 197 2.48 30.79 11.36
C LYS A 197 1.17 31.57 11.27
N LYS A 198 0.07 30.93 11.67
CA LYS A 198 -1.22 31.60 11.82
C LYS A 198 -1.36 32.26 13.18
#